data_AF-A0A561X9I3-F1
#
_entry.id   AF-A0A561X9I3-F1
#
_cell.length_a   1.000
_cell.length_b   1.000
_cell.length_c   1.000
_cell.angle_alpha   90.00
_cell.angle_beta   90.00
_cell.angle_gamma   90.00
#
_symmetry.space_group_name_H-M   'P 1'
#
loop_
_entity.id
_entity.type
_entity.pdbx_description
1 polymer ?
#
loop_
_entity_poly.entity_id
_entity_poly.type
_entity_poly.pdbx_seq_one_letter_code
_entity_poly.pdbx_strand_id
1 'polypeptide(L)'
;MGALSCAISERPMNSPFTRRSGGDFNNGCTSDETHKDHSMTSLRTLTLAALCALAATSISHAADTTAAQQLAHWSAQAGSPGNADKGKVFFNARHGGEWSCASCHGTPPTAQGKHASTGKSIAPLAPAFNPKAFTDTAKVDKWFRRNCNDVVSRECTAVEKADVLAYLNALKP
;
A
#
# COMPACT_ATOMS: atom_id res chain seq x y z
N MET A 1 -4.30 -28.36 -25.45
CA MET A 1 -5.03 -27.15 -25.01
C MET A 1 -4.35 -26.64 -23.75
N GLY A 2 -4.37 -25.34 -23.47
CA GLY A 2 -3.71 -24.78 -22.27
C GLY A 2 -4.60 -23.78 -21.55
N ALA A 3 -4.31 -23.57 -20.26
CA ALA A 3 -4.76 -22.44 -19.46
C ALA A 3 -3.62 -22.06 -18.52
N LEU A 4 -3.01 -20.89 -18.71
CA LEU A 4 -1.94 -20.41 -17.84
C LEU A 4 -2.57 -19.86 -16.55
N SER A 5 -2.15 -20.38 -15.39
CA SER A 5 -2.59 -19.88 -14.09
C SER A 5 -1.91 -18.55 -13.78
N CYS A 6 -2.68 -17.45 -13.82
CA CYS A 6 -2.17 -16.10 -13.59
C CYS A 6 -2.07 -15.80 -12.08
N ALA A 7 -0.93 -16.14 -11.48
CA ALA A 7 -0.67 -15.91 -10.05
C ALA A 7 -0.39 -14.42 -9.73
N ILE A 8 -1.44 -13.64 -9.52
CA ILE A 8 -1.34 -12.22 -9.14
C ILE A 8 -0.88 -12.10 -7.68
N SER A 9 0.38 -11.69 -7.47
CA SER A 9 1.00 -11.59 -6.14
C SER A 9 0.49 -10.37 -5.33
N GLU A 10 -0.27 -10.63 -4.26
CA GLU A 10 -0.90 -9.61 -3.42
C GLU A 10 0.07 -8.95 -2.41
N ARG A 11 0.73 -7.86 -2.83
CA ARG A 11 1.53 -7.02 -1.92
C ARG A 11 0.66 -6.15 -1.00
N PRO A 12 0.98 -6.03 0.31
CA PRO A 12 0.27 -5.17 1.25
C PRO A 12 0.58 -3.68 1.04
N MET A 13 -0.22 -2.81 1.66
CA MET A 13 -0.17 -1.34 1.62
C MET A 13 1.19 -0.64 1.88
N ASN A 14 2.23 -1.37 2.29
CA ASN A 14 3.46 -0.80 2.86
C ASN A 14 4.75 -1.58 2.50
N SER A 15 4.76 -2.37 1.42
CA SER A 15 5.97 -3.04 0.92
C SER A 15 6.67 -2.22 -0.16
N PRO A 16 7.96 -1.85 0.00
CA PRO A 16 8.71 -1.17 -1.05
C PRO A 16 8.90 -2.05 -2.30
N PHE A 17 9.00 -1.41 -3.47
CA PHE A 17 9.13 -2.11 -4.75
C PHE A 17 10.62 -2.35 -5.09
N THR A 18 11.18 -3.46 -4.62
CA THR A 18 12.45 -3.97 -5.15
C THR A 18 12.20 -4.68 -6.48
N ARG A 19 12.70 -4.09 -7.58
CA ARG A 19 12.74 -4.74 -8.90
C ARG A 19 13.88 -5.77 -8.86
N ARG A 20 13.60 -7.05 -9.18
CA ARG A 20 14.66 -8.01 -9.53
C ARG A 20 15.25 -7.58 -10.87
N SER A 21 16.56 -7.36 -10.92
CA SER A 21 17.30 -7.34 -12.18
C SER A 21 17.35 -8.76 -12.76
N GLY A 22 17.31 -8.88 -14.08
CA GLY A 22 17.68 -10.12 -14.76
C GLY A 22 19.20 -10.34 -14.64
N GLY A 23 19.63 -11.59 -14.77
CA GLY A 23 21.03 -11.91 -15.04
C GLY A 23 21.18 -12.21 -16.53
N ASP A 24 22.11 -11.53 -17.19
CA ASP A 24 22.40 -11.77 -18.60
C ASP A 24 23.28 -13.02 -18.80
N PHE A 25 23.05 -13.72 -19.91
CA PHE A 25 23.80 -14.91 -20.29
C PHE A 25 25.19 -14.55 -20.81
N ASN A 26 26.19 -15.38 -20.46
CA ASN A 26 27.56 -15.23 -20.90
C ASN A 26 27.95 -16.39 -21.85
N ASN A 27 28.40 -16.08 -23.07
CA ASN A 27 28.98 -17.04 -24.03
C ASN A 27 29.55 -16.30 -25.26
N GLY A 28 30.80 -16.61 -25.67
CA GLY A 28 31.38 -16.08 -26.92
C GLY A 28 32.91 -16.14 -26.99
N CYS A 29 33.45 -16.60 -28.13
CA CYS A 29 34.88 -16.84 -28.40
C CYS A 29 35.14 -16.67 -29.93
N THR A 30 36.38 -16.56 -30.43
CA THR A 30 37.71 -16.61 -29.74
C THR A 30 38.23 -15.19 -29.39
N SER A 31 39.42 -14.67 -29.69
CA SER A 31 40.52 -14.97 -30.65
C SER A 31 41.91 -14.86 -30.02
N ASP A 32 42.93 -15.27 -30.76
CA ASP A 32 44.35 -15.09 -30.46
C ASP A 32 44.85 -13.69 -30.90
N GLU A 33 45.78 -13.10 -30.14
CA GLU A 33 46.98 -12.49 -30.72
C GLU A 33 48.07 -12.32 -29.64
N THR A 34 49.31 -12.67 -29.97
CA THR A 34 50.43 -12.63 -29.02
C THR A 34 51.29 -11.37 -29.20
N HIS A 35 51.50 -10.61 -28.12
CA HIS A 35 52.69 -9.75 -28.03
C HIS A 35 53.27 -9.69 -26.61
N LYS A 36 54.52 -9.23 -26.54
CA LYS A 36 55.50 -9.62 -25.52
C LYS A 36 56.24 -8.41 -24.91
N ASP A 37 56.56 -8.54 -23.62
CA ASP A 37 57.37 -7.65 -22.75
C ASP A 37 56.83 -6.20 -22.61
N HIS A 38 56.97 -5.45 -21.51
CA HIS A 38 58.07 -5.35 -20.53
C HIS A 38 57.59 -5.01 -19.09
N SER A 39 58.56 -5.02 -18.17
CA SER A 39 58.44 -4.72 -16.72
C SER A 39 58.26 -3.21 -16.40
N MET A 40 58.03 -2.94 -15.09
CA MET A 40 58.17 -1.68 -14.34
C MET A 40 56.91 -0.84 -14.01
N THR A 41 56.31 -1.19 -12.87
CA THR A 41 56.03 -0.31 -11.70
C THR A 41 55.44 1.11 -11.87
N SER A 42 54.43 1.38 -11.03
CA SER A 42 54.12 2.68 -10.41
C SER A 42 53.30 3.72 -11.17
N LEU A 43 52.00 3.44 -11.36
CA LEU A 43 50.96 4.47 -11.30
C LEU A 43 50.24 4.38 -9.95
N ARG A 44 50.72 5.17 -8.97
CA ARG A 44 50.19 5.21 -7.59
C ARG A 44 49.60 6.58 -7.20
N THR A 45 49.14 7.33 -8.20
CA THR A 45 48.51 8.67 -8.07
C THR A 45 47.41 8.82 -9.14
N LEU A 46 46.37 9.63 -8.87
CA LEU A 46 45.21 9.96 -9.72
C LEU A 46 43.90 9.11 -9.63
N THR A 47 43.48 8.69 -8.43
CA THR A 47 42.13 8.10 -8.21
C THR A 47 41.39 8.62 -6.95
N LEU A 48 41.55 9.92 -6.61
CA LEU A 48 41.01 10.50 -5.37
C LEU A 48 40.13 11.75 -5.56
N ALA A 49 39.18 11.71 -6.50
CA ALA A 49 38.28 12.85 -6.80
C ALA A 49 36.85 12.45 -7.24
N ALA A 50 36.36 11.24 -6.91
CA ALA A 50 35.17 10.67 -7.54
C ALA A 50 34.15 10.00 -6.57
N LEU A 51 34.07 10.43 -5.29
CA LEU A 51 33.28 9.68 -4.29
C LEU A 51 32.59 10.52 -3.19
N CYS A 52 31.95 11.65 -3.51
CA CYS A 52 31.15 12.39 -2.51
C CYS A 52 30.01 13.26 -3.09
N ALA A 53 29.10 12.70 -3.88
CA ALA A 53 27.96 13.47 -4.44
C ALA A 53 26.61 12.73 -4.60
N LEU A 54 26.51 11.43 -4.28
CA LEU A 54 25.24 10.68 -4.41
C LEU A 54 24.32 10.91 -3.20
N ALA A 55 23.85 12.15 -3.04
CA ALA A 55 22.83 12.50 -2.06
C ALA A 55 21.52 11.78 -2.41
N ALA A 56 21.09 10.83 -1.57
CA ALA A 56 19.88 10.06 -1.79
C ALA A 56 18.64 10.96 -1.67
N THR A 57 18.05 11.34 -2.81
CA THR A 57 16.81 12.12 -2.88
C THR A 57 15.63 11.24 -2.47
N SER A 58 15.37 11.18 -1.16
CA SER A 58 14.15 10.59 -0.60
C SER A 58 12.92 11.24 -1.23
N ILE A 59 12.26 10.53 -2.15
CA ILE A 59 11.03 11.01 -2.80
C ILE A 59 9.89 10.96 -1.76
N SER A 60 9.79 12.02 -0.97
CA SER A 60 8.67 12.29 -0.07
C SER A 60 7.39 12.42 -0.88
N HIS A 61 6.66 11.32 -1.01
CA HIS A 61 5.32 11.33 -1.59
C HIS A 61 4.42 12.11 -0.63
N ALA A 62 4.04 13.33 -1.02
CA ALA A 62 3.03 14.09 -0.31
C ALA A 62 1.70 13.33 -0.32
N ALA A 63 0.90 13.49 0.73
CA ALA A 63 -0.48 13.03 0.73
C ALA A 63 -1.28 13.81 -0.32
N ASP A 64 -2.07 13.12 -1.14
CA ASP A 64 -2.99 13.74 -2.11
C ASP A 64 -4.32 14.16 -1.45
N THR A 65 -4.59 13.65 -0.25
CA THR A 65 -5.87 13.75 0.43
C THR A 65 -5.70 13.56 1.95
N THR A 66 -6.79 13.70 2.70
CA THR A 66 -6.87 13.45 4.14
C THR A 66 -8.17 12.73 4.48
N ALA A 67 -8.23 12.09 5.64
CA ALA A 67 -9.45 11.41 6.11
C ALA A 67 -10.68 12.33 6.19
N ALA A 68 -10.49 13.64 6.42
CA ALA A 68 -11.55 14.64 6.40
C ALA A 68 -11.98 15.01 4.96
N GLN A 69 -11.03 15.18 4.02
CA GLN A 69 -11.35 15.40 2.60
C GLN A 69 -12.04 14.20 1.96
N GLN A 70 -11.63 12.97 2.33
CA GLN A 70 -12.31 11.74 1.94
C GLN A 70 -13.76 11.70 2.45
N LEU A 71 -13.99 12.04 3.73
CA LEU A 71 -15.36 12.14 4.27
C LEU A 71 -16.20 13.17 3.51
N ALA A 72 -15.64 14.35 3.21
CA ALA A 72 -16.33 15.38 2.43
C ALA A 72 -16.66 14.91 0.99
N HIS A 73 -15.71 14.24 0.33
CA HIS A 73 -15.87 13.68 -1.02
C HIS A 73 -16.97 12.63 -1.12
N TRP A 74 -17.04 11.69 -0.16
CA TRP A 74 -18.11 10.68 -0.13
C TRP A 74 -19.45 11.25 0.32
N SER A 75 -19.46 12.23 1.25
CA SER A 75 -20.69 12.93 1.65
C SER A 75 -21.30 13.73 0.48
N ALA A 76 -20.47 14.37 -0.34
CA ALA A 76 -20.92 15.08 -1.55
C ALA A 76 -21.55 14.12 -2.57
N GLN A 77 -20.93 12.96 -2.83
CA GLN A 77 -21.50 11.92 -3.69
C GLN A 77 -22.77 11.27 -3.11
N ALA A 78 -22.91 11.23 -1.78
CA ALA A 78 -24.09 10.73 -1.08
C ALA A 78 -25.25 11.75 -1.04
N GLY A 79 -25.03 13.00 -1.47
CA GLY A 79 -25.99 14.10 -1.30
C GLY A 79 -26.32 14.42 0.17
N SER A 80 -25.53 13.91 1.13
CA SER A 80 -25.82 13.97 2.56
C SER A 80 -24.56 13.80 3.42
N PRO A 81 -24.45 14.46 4.59
CA PRO A 81 -23.32 14.28 5.50
C PRO A 81 -23.26 12.85 6.05
N GLY A 82 -22.07 12.25 6.07
CA GLY A 82 -21.84 10.95 6.70
C GLY A 82 -22.18 10.94 8.20
N ASN A 83 -22.86 9.89 8.64
CA ASN A 83 -23.34 9.69 10.01
C ASN A 83 -22.49 8.65 10.76
N ALA A 84 -21.85 9.07 11.84
CA ALA A 84 -20.91 8.25 12.60
C ALA A 84 -21.56 7.04 13.32
N ASP A 85 -22.82 7.15 13.77
CA ASP A 85 -23.51 6.05 14.44
C ASP A 85 -23.97 4.98 13.46
N LYS A 86 -24.49 5.37 12.29
CA LYS A 86 -24.74 4.44 11.18
C LYS A 86 -23.45 3.77 10.73
N GLY A 87 -22.36 4.53 10.59
CA GLY A 87 -21.05 4.00 10.25
C GLY A 87 -20.54 2.96 11.25
N LYS A 88 -20.72 3.23 12.54
CA LYS A 88 -20.40 2.29 13.63
C LYS A 88 -21.24 1.01 13.54
N VAL A 89 -22.54 1.11 13.31
CA VAL A 89 -23.43 -0.07 13.14
C VAL A 89 -23.02 -0.87 11.90
N PHE A 90 -22.83 -0.21 10.76
CA PHE A 90 -22.41 -0.82 9.50
C PHE A 90 -21.07 -1.55 9.62
N PHE A 91 -20.08 -0.94 10.28
CA PHE A 91 -18.74 -1.49 10.47
C PHE A 91 -18.71 -2.78 11.31
N ASN A 92 -19.66 -2.90 12.26
CA ASN A 92 -19.75 -4.05 13.15
C ASN A 92 -20.69 -5.16 12.63
N ALA A 93 -21.63 -4.84 11.74
CA ALA A 93 -22.53 -5.80 11.12
C ALA A 93 -21.80 -6.76 10.15
N ARG A 94 -22.32 -7.99 10.02
CA ARG A 94 -21.81 -9.04 9.11
C ARG A 94 -22.49 -9.07 7.74
N HIS A 95 -23.49 -8.22 7.51
CA HIS A 95 -24.21 -8.04 6.23
C HIS A 95 -24.77 -9.33 5.57
N GLY A 96 -24.98 -10.40 6.34
CA GLY A 96 -25.40 -11.71 5.85
C GLY A 96 -24.25 -12.66 5.45
N GLY A 97 -23.01 -12.17 5.42
CA GLY A 97 -21.80 -12.97 5.20
C GLY A 97 -21.14 -13.48 6.49
N GLU A 98 -19.97 -14.12 6.34
CA GLU A 98 -19.21 -14.62 7.49
C GLU A 98 -18.53 -13.49 8.27
N TRP A 99 -18.09 -12.41 7.63
CA TRP A 99 -17.25 -11.38 8.24
C TRP A 99 -17.93 -10.01 8.35
N SER A 100 -17.42 -9.20 9.27
CA SER A 100 -17.68 -7.76 9.40
C SER A 100 -16.38 -6.97 9.19
N CYS A 101 -16.45 -5.65 9.01
CA CYS A 101 -15.21 -4.83 8.95
C CYS A 101 -14.39 -4.97 10.25
N ALA A 102 -15.09 -5.01 11.39
CA ALA A 102 -14.52 -5.31 12.70
C ALA A 102 -13.80 -6.68 12.78
N SER A 103 -14.17 -7.68 11.96
CA SER A 103 -13.55 -9.01 11.98
C SER A 103 -12.07 -9.00 11.52
N CYS A 104 -11.65 -7.97 10.77
CA CYS A 104 -10.25 -7.76 10.38
C CYS A 104 -9.60 -6.57 11.14
N HIS A 105 -10.38 -5.55 11.50
CA HIS A 105 -9.86 -4.29 12.03
C HIS A 105 -10.05 -4.08 13.55
N GLY A 106 -10.82 -4.92 14.23
CA GLY A 106 -11.13 -4.78 15.66
C GLY A 106 -12.23 -3.75 15.98
N THR A 107 -12.69 -3.75 17.23
CA THR A 107 -13.73 -2.83 17.73
C THR A 107 -13.31 -2.21 19.07
N PRO A 108 -13.09 -0.89 19.15
CA PRO A 108 -12.97 0.04 18.02
C PRO A 108 -11.68 -0.21 17.21
N PRO A 109 -11.61 0.23 15.94
CA PRO A 109 -10.47 -0.05 15.04
C PRO A 109 -9.27 0.89 15.26
N THR A 110 -8.89 1.07 16.52
CA THR A 110 -7.83 1.96 17.01
C THR A 110 -6.52 1.24 17.32
N ALA A 111 -6.57 -0.09 17.47
CA ALA A 111 -5.42 -0.97 17.68
C ALA A 111 -4.94 -1.63 16.36
N GLN A 112 -3.86 -2.41 16.43
CA GLN A 112 -3.43 -3.25 15.30
C GLN A 112 -4.48 -4.34 15.03
N GLY A 113 -5.05 -4.35 13.82
CA GLY A 113 -5.94 -5.41 13.34
C GLY A 113 -5.18 -6.62 12.79
N LYS A 114 -5.91 -7.67 12.42
CA LYS A 114 -5.38 -8.90 11.83
C LYS A 114 -6.36 -9.43 10.80
N HIS A 115 -5.93 -9.63 9.56
CA HIS A 115 -6.78 -10.13 8.50
C HIS A 115 -7.32 -11.54 8.84
N ALA A 116 -8.64 -11.72 8.88
CA ALA A 116 -9.30 -12.94 9.36
C ALA A 116 -8.75 -14.22 8.70
N SER A 117 -8.81 -14.32 7.37
CA SER A 117 -8.29 -15.46 6.62
C SER A 117 -6.75 -15.61 6.64
N THR A 118 -5.98 -14.55 6.34
CA THR A 118 -4.52 -14.68 6.11
C THR A 118 -3.66 -14.49 7.36
N GLY A 119 -4.26 -14.12 8.50
CA GLY A 119 -3.55 -13.86 9.75
C GLY A 119 -2.59 -12.66 9.75
N LYS A 120 -2.59 -11.86 8.68
CA LYS A 120 -1.65 -10.76 8.43
C LYS A 120 -2.00 -9.52 9.26
N SER A 121 -1.03 -8.94 9.97
CA SER A 121 -1.21 -7.68 10.71
C SER A 121 -1.66 -6.52 9.81
N ILE A 122 -2.57 -5.71 10.33
CA ILE A 122 -3.13 -4.51 9.71
C ILE A 122 -2.91 -3.33 10.67
N ALA A 123 -2.38 -2.21 10.19
CA ALA A 123 -2.25 -0.99 11.01
C ALA A 123 -3.63 -0.49 11.48
N PRO A 124 -3.72 0.31 12.57
CA PRO A 124 -4.97 0.94 12.98
C PRO A 124 -5.66 1.65 11.83
N LEU A 125 -7.00 1.57 11.77
CA LEU A 125 -7.78 2.21 10.71
C LEU A 125 -8.24 3.61 11.10
N ALA A 126 -8.45 3.86 12.38
CA ALA A 126 -8.80 5.19 12.91
C ALA A 126 -7.67 6.22 12.65
N PRO A 127 -7.93 7.34 11.94
CA PRO A 127 -6.89 8.31 11.57
C PRO A 127 -6.11 8.90 12.75
N ALA A 128 -6.78 9.10 13.90
CA ALA A 128 -6.14 9.58 15.12
C ALA A 128 -5.07 8.63 15.71
N PHE A 129 -5.13 7.34 15.34
CA PHE A 129 -4.18 6.30 15.76
C PHE A 129 -3.23 5.88 14.62
N ASN A 130 -3.54 6.29 13.39
CA ASN A 130 -2.72 6.07 12.21
C ASN A 130 -2.86 7.27 11.25
N PRO A 131 -2.01 8.31 11.37
CA PRO A 131 -2.06 9.49 10.50
C PRO A 131 -1.77 9.24 9.01
N LYS A 132 -1.47 7.99 8.61
CA LYS A 132 -1.31 7.55 7.21
C LYS A 132 -2.54 6.79 6.69
N ALA A 133 -3.62 6.70 7.48
CA ALA A 133 -4.90 6.19 7.04
C ALA A 133 -5.63 7.28 6.22
N PHE A 134 -6.16 6.91 5.06
CA PHE A 134 -6.92 7.80 4.17
C PHE A 134 -6.14 9.05 3.68
N THR A 135 -4.87 8.86 3.33
CA THR A 135 -3.96 9.91 2.77
C THR A 135 -3.41 9.55 1.38
N ASP A 136 -4.14 8.72 0.64
CA ASP A 136 -3.82 8.19 -0.70
C ASP A 136 -5.15 7.77 -1.34
N THR A 137 -5.71 8.58 -2.24
CA THR A 137 -7.09 8.37 -2.77
C THR A 137 -7.22 7.04 -3.52
N ALA A 138 -6.28 6.74 -4.41
CA ALA A 138 -6.31 5.51 -5.20
C ALA A 138 -6.24 4.24 -4.33
N LYS A 139 -5.52 4.30 -3.22
CA LYS A 139 -5.49 3.25 -2.19
C LYS A 139 -6.80 3.18 -1.41
N VAL A 140 -7.39 4.30 -1.02
CA VAL A 140 -8.72 4.34 -0.37
C VAL A 140 -9.78 3.67 -1.25
N ASP A 141 -9.87 4.07 -2.51
CA ASP A 141 -10.85 3.51 -3.46
C ASP A 141 -10.66 2.01 -3.69
N LYS A 142 -9.41 1.57 -3.89
CA LYS A 142 -9.07 0.15 -4.02
C LYS A 142 -9.54 -0.67 -2.82
N TRP A 143 -9.28 -0.19 -1.61
CA TRP A 143 -9.57 -0.95 -0.39
C TRP A 143 -11.04 -0.84 0.04
N PHE A 144 -11.75 0.26 -0.24
CA PHE A 144 -13.21 0.25 -0.14
C PHE A 144 -13.83 -0.74 -1.13
N ARG A 145 -13.47 -0.68 -2.41
CA ARG A 145 -14.02 -1.59 -3.42
C ARG A 145 -13.78 -3.06 -3.08
N ARG A 146 -12.58 -3.42 -2.60
CA ARG A 146 -12.31 -4.77 -2.12
C ARG A 146 -13.11 -5.11 -0.86
N ASN A 147 -12.92 -4.36 0.22
CA ASN A 147 -13.46 -4.74 1.53
C ASN A 147 -14.99 -4.76 1.55
N CYS A 148 -15.65 -3.91 0.74
CA CYS A 148 -17.10 -3.97 0.57
C CYS A 148 -17.55 -5.26 -0.14
N ASN A 149 -16.85 -5.71 -1.19
CA ASN A 149 -17.17 -7.00 -1.81
C ASN A 149 -16.85 -8.19 -0.88
N ASP A 150 -15.76 -8.12 -0.11
CA ASP A 150 -15.34 -9.17 0.83
C ASP A 150 -16.27 -9.28 2.07
N VAL A 151 -16.96 -8.19 2.49
CA VAL A 151 -17.79 -8.12 3.72
C VAL A 151 -19.30 -7.99 3.44
N VAL A 152 -19.69 -7.34 2.34
CA VAL A 152 -21.07 -6.94 2.00
C VAL A 152 -21.54 -7.62 0.71
N SER A 153 -20.67 -8.38 0.03
CA SER A 153 -20.93 -9.06 -1.26
C SER A 153 -21.36 -8.13 -2.41
N ARG A 154 -21.05 -6.83 -2.30
CA ARG A 154 -21.24 -5.80 -3.34
C ARG A 154 -20.33 -4.60 -3.06
N GLU A 155 -20.29 -3.62 -3.97
CA GLU A 155 -19.71 -2.32 -3.61
C GLU A 155 -20.58 -1.57 -2.58
N CYS A 156 -19.92 -0.82 -1.69
CA CYS A 156 -20.59 0.13 -0.82
C CYS A 156 -21.03 1.36 -1.63
N THR A 157 -22.24 1.81 -1.36
CA THR A 157 -22.77 3.09 -1.82
C THR A 157 -21.96 4.28 -1.27
N ALA A 158 -22.14 5.46 -1.85
CA ALA A 158 -21.48 6.67 -1.37
C ALA A 158 -21.84 7.00 0.09
N VAL A 159 -23.10 6.80 0.50
CA VAL A 159 -23.54 7.05 1.89
C VAL A 159 -22.91 6.05 2.88
N GLU A 160 -22.79 4.77 2.53
CA GLU A 160 -22.12 3.78 3.39
C GLU A 160 -20.63 4.10 3.57
N LYS A 161 -19.95 4.57 2.51
CA LYS A 161 -18.55 5.06 2.60
C LYS A 161 -18.45 6.31 3.46
N ALA A 162 -19.35 7.27 3.30
CA ALA A 162 -19.41 8.50 4.09
C ALA A 162 -19.66 8.21 5.58
N ASP A 163 -20.65 7.35 5.89
CA ASP A 163 -20.98 6.91 7.25
C ASP A 163 -19.78 6.23 7.92
N VAL A 164 -19.12 5.28 7.25
CA VAL A 164 -17.91 4.61 7.78
C VAL A 164 -16.76 5.59 7.99
N LEU A 165 -16.54 6.56 7.10
CA LEU A 165 -15.53 7.61 7.29
C LEU A 165 -15.89 8.56 8.44
N ALA A 166 -17.17 8.88 8.65
CA ALA A 166 -17.63 9.69 9.77
C ALA A 166 -17.37 8.97 11.10
N TYR A 167 -17.65 7.66 11.17
CA TYR A 167 -17.31 6.82 12.32
C TYR A 167 -15.81 6.83 12.61
N LEU A 168 -14.98 6.58 11.61
CA LEU A 168 -13.52 6.48 11.79
C LEU A 168 -12.89 7.82 12.18
N ASN A 169 -13.33 8.94 11.59
CA ASN A 169 -12.87 10.29 11.96
C ASN A 169 -13.34 10.75 13.36
N ALA A 170 -14.43 10.17 13.89
CA ALA A 170 -14.93 10.51 15.22
C ALA A 170 -14.14 9.85 16.38
N LEU A 171 -13.31 8.83 16.09
CA LEU A 171 -12.49 8.14 17.07
C LEU A 171 -11.29 9.00 17.50
N LYS A 172 -11.06 9.09 18.82
CA LYS A 172 -10.01 9.90 19.45
C LYS A 172 -9.12 9.02 20.34
N PRO A 173 -7.87 9.44 20.62
CA PRO A 173 -6.98 8.81 21.61
C PRO A 173 -7.58 8.82 23.02
#